data_AF-A0A1G2ZKG5-F1
#
_entry.id   AF-A0A1G2ZKG5-F1
#
_cell.length_a   1.000
_cell.length_b   1.000
_cell.length_c   1.000
_cell.angle_alpha   90.00
_cell.angle_beta   90.00
_cell.angle_gamma   90.00
#
_symmetry.space_group_name_H-M   'P 1'
#
loop_
_entity.id
_entity.type
_entity.pdbx_description
1 polymer ?
#
loop_
_entity_poly.entity_id
_entity_poly.type
_entity_poly.pdbx_seq_one_letter_code
_entity_poly.pdbx_strand_id
1 'polypeptide(L)' 'MTSYVTVPKVRFKVRITRDEAGYWVAECVSLPGCVTQGTTKTETLDNLQEAIAGWLETAQAHPEIWEAGYR' A
#
# COMPACT_ATOMS: atom_id res chain seq x y z
N MET A 1 -9.92 -9.33 -5.17
CA MET A 1 -10.99 -8.91 -4.24
C MET A 1 -10.65 -7.51 -3.72
N THR A 2 -11.58 -6.57 -3.74
CA THR A 2 -11.34 -5.21 -3.23
C THR A 2 -11.39 -5.23 -1.70
N SER A 3 -10.43 -4.60 -1.05
CA SER A 3 -10.43 -4.41 0.40
C SER A 3 -9.98 -2.99 0.74
N TYR A 4 -9.99 -2.65 2.02
CA TYR A 4 -9.58 -1.33 2.50
C TYR A 4 -8.53 -1.51 3.60
N VAL A 5 -7.50 -0.67 3.56
CA VAL A 5 -6.53 -0.52 4.64
C VAL A 5 -6.73 0.86 5.25
N THR A 6 -6.76 0.92 6.58
CA THR A 6 -6.89 2.17 7.33
C THR A 6 -5.55 2.50 7.95
N VAL A 7 -5.00 3.66 7.63
CA VAL A 7 -3.88 4.27 8.35
C VAL A 7 -4.40 5.50 9.12
N PRO A 8 -3.68 6.05 10.09
CA PRO A 8 -4.19 7.16 10.89
C PRO A 8 -4.75 8.29 10.02
N LYS A 9 -6.06 8.55 10.17
CA LYS A 9 -6.87 9.57 9.46
C LYS A 9 -7.22 9.31 7.99
N VAL A 10 -6.79 8.22 7.34
CA VAL A 10 -7.07 7.98 5.91
C VAL A 10 -7.41 6.51 5.62
N ARG A 11 -8.34 6.28 4.70
CA ARG A 11 -8.72 4.95 4.21
C ARG A 11 -8.32 4.79 2.75
N PHE A 12 -7.52 3.77 2.46
CA PHE A 12 -7.04 3.45 1.12
C PHE A 12 -7.75 2.24 0.56
N LYS A 13 -8.13 2.32 -0.72
CA LYS A 13 -8.66 1.17 -1.46
C LYS A 13 -7.49 0.32 -1.93
N VAL A 14 -7.52 -0.96 -1.57
CA VAL A 14 -6.47 -1.92 -1.90
C VAL A 14 -7.01 -3.05 -2.76
N ARG A 15 -6.20 -3.51 -3.71
CA ARG A 15 -6.48 -4.69 -4.51
C ARG A 15 -5.71 -5.85 -3.90
N ILE A 16 -6.43 -6.89 -3.50
CA ILE A 16 -5.83 -8.12 -2.99
C ILE A 16 -6.05 -9.24 -4.01
N THR A 17 -4.96 -9.90 -4.37
CA THR A 17 -4.92 -11.04 -5.29
C THR A 17 -4.09 -12.17 -4.69
N ARG A 18 -4.25 -13.36 -5.25
CA ARG A 18 -3.40 -14.51 -4.93
C ARG A 18 -2.61 -14.84 -6.20
N ASP A 19 -1.31 -15.05 -6.06
CA ASP A 19 -0.46 -15.40 -7.20
C ASP A 19 -0.51 -16.90 -7.52
N GLU A 20 0.21 -17.31 -8.56
CA GLU A 20 0.29 -18.71 -9.00
C GLU A 20 0.99 -19.63 -7.99
N ALA A 21 1.85 -19.08 -7.13
CA ALA A 21 2.54 -19.79 -6.06
C ALA A 21 1.73 -19.88 -4.76
N GLY A 22 0.56 -19.24 -4.70
CA GLY A 22 -0.35 -19.25 -3.56
C GLY A 22 -0.08 -18.17 -2.50
N TYR A 23 0.81 -17.21 -2.77
CA TYR A 23 1.03 -16.04 -1.92
C TYR A 23 -0.06 -15.00 -2.12
N TRP A 24 -0.32 -14.25 -1.05
CA TRP A 24 -1.19 -13.09 -1.07
C TRP A 24 -0.38 -11.87 -1.50
N VAL A 25 -0.95 -11.11 -2.42
CA VAL A 25 -0.38 -9.85 -2.91
C VAL A 25 -1.42 -8.76 -2.67
N ALA A 26 -1.01 -7.69 -2.01
CA ALA A 26 -1.84 -6.52 -1.79
C ALA A 26 -1.15 -5.27 -2.34
N GLU A 27 -1.87 -4.49 -3.12
CA GLU A 27 -1.41 -3.22 -3.68
C GLU A 27 -2.39 -2.10 -3.33
N CYS A 28 -1.86 -0.90 -3.10
CA CYS A 28 -2.65 0.31 -2.98
C CYS A 28 -2.80 0.99 -4.34
N VAL A 29 -4.01 1.02 -4.89
CA VAL A 29 -4.28 1.61 -6.22
C VAL A 29 -4.00 3.12 -6.23
N SER A 30 -4.18 3.77 -5.09
CA SER A 30 -3.96 5.22 -4.93
C SER A 30 -2.49 5.59 -4.72
N LEU A 31 -1.62 4.64 -4.39
CA LEU A 31 -0.20 4.88 -4.09
C LEU A 31 0.64 3.99 -5.01
N PRO A 32 0.98 4.48 -6.21
CA PRO A 32 1.74 3.72 -7.19
C PRO A 32 3.06 3.21 -6.58
N GLY A 33 3.34 1.93 -6.77
CA GLY A 33 4.53 1.28 -6.21
C GLY A 33 4.39 0.79 -4.76
N CYS A 34 3.30 1.09 -4.06
CA CYS A 34 3.03 0.54 -2.73
C CYS A 34 2.37 -0.84 -2.85
N VAL A 35 3.22 -1.88 -2.87
CA VAL A 35 2.83 -3.29 -3.02
C VAL A 35 3.53 -4.12 -1.96
N THR A 36 2.81 -5.07 -1.38
CA THR A 36 3.35 -6.04 -0.43
C THR A 36 2.86 -7.44 -0.75
N GLN A 37 3.58 -8.44 -0.24
CA GLN A 37 3.22 -9.85 -0.38
C GLN A 37 3.38 -10.57 0.95
N GLY A 38 2.65 -11.67 1.14
CA GLY A 38 2.73 -12.50 2.34
C GLY A 38 2.10 -13.87 2.16
N THR A 39 2.32 -14.75 3.12
CA THR A 39 1.76 -16.11 3.12
C THR A 39 0.30 -16.12 3.53
N THR A 40 -0.13 -15.12 4.28
CA THR A 40 -1.52 -14.94 4.72
C THR A 40 -2.05 -13.56 4.34
N LYS A 41 -3.37 -13.48 4.12
CA LYS A 41 -4.04 -12.22 3.80
C LYS A 41 -3.82 -11.15 4.87
N THR A 42 -3.83 -11.55 6.15
CA THR A 42 -3.65 -10.63 7.28
C THR A 42 -2.25 -10.06 7.31
N GLU A 43 -1.23 -10.93 7.24
CA GLU A 43 0.19 -10.51 7.16
C GLU A 43 0.41 -9.53 6.00
N THR A 44 -0.11 -9.84 4.81
CA THR A 44 0.03 -8.95 3.66
C THR A 44 -0.64 -7.58 3.89
N LEU A 45 -1.78 -7.55 4.59
CA LEU A 45 -2.47 -6.29 4.88
C LEU A 45 -1.75 -5.46 5.95
N ASP A 46 -1.19 -6.12 6.98
CA ASP A 46 -0.42 -5.46 8.02
C ASP A 46 0.86 -4.87 7.43
N ASN A 47 1.58 -5.63 6.59
CA ASN A 47 2.74 -5.14 5.86
C ASN A 47 2.37 -3.96 4.95
N LEU A 48 1.23 -4.03 4.25
CA LEU A 48 0.77 -2.93 3.41
C LEU A 48 0.46 -1.68 4.23
N GLN A 49 -0.07 -1.83 5.44
CA GLN A 49 -0.35 -0.72 6.33
C GLN A 49 0.94 0.03 6.71
N GLU A 50 1.99 -0.71 7.06
CA GLU A 50 3.31 -0.14 7.36
C GLU A 50 3.95 0.53 6.13
N ALA A 51 3.86 -0.12 4.96
CA ALA A 51 4.37 0.43 3.71
C ALA A 51 3.68 1.75 3.34
N ILE A 52 2.36 1.84 3.52
CA ILE A 52 1.59 3.08 3.30
C ILE A 52 2.06 4.17 4.29
N ALA A 53 2.28 3.82 5.56
CA ALA A 53 2.75 4.77 6.56
C ALA A 53 4.12 5.35 6.17
N GLY A 54 5.09 4.50 5.81
CA GLY A 54 6.42 4.95 5.37
C GLY A 54 6.39 5.76 4.07
N TRP A 55 5.49 5.39 3.13
CA TRP A 55 5.27 6.17 1.91
C TRP A 55 4.79 7.59 2.24
N LEU A 56 3.80 7.72 3.14
CA LEU A 56 3.26 9.01 3.55
C LEU A 56 4.27 9.85 4.35
N GLU A 57 5.12 9.22 5.15
CA GLU A 57 6.20 9.89 5.85
C GLU A 57 7.22 10.47 4.88
N THR A 58 7.62 9.68 3.88
CA THR A 58 8.56 10.13 2.83
C THR A 58 7.97 11.27 2.01
N ALA A 59 6.69 11.17 1.63
CA ALA A 59 5.99 12.22 0.88
C ALA A 59 5.88 13.53 1.68
N GLN A 60 5.74 13.46 3.01
CA GLN A 60 5.76 14.64 3.88
C GLN A 60 7.15 15.24 4.04
N ALA A 61 8.20 14.40 4.10
CA ALA A 61 9.58 14.85 4.26
C ALA A 61 10.15 15.51 2.98
N HIS A 62 9.70 15.05 1.81
CA HIS A 62 10.19 15.49 0.50
C HIS A 62 9.07 15.99 -0.44
N PRO A 63 8.39 17.09 -0.10
CA PRO A 63 7.30 17.62 -0.90
C PRO A 63 7.74 18.01 -2.33
N GLU A 64 9.02 18.37 -2.52
CA GLU A 64 9.60 18.70 -3.83
C GLU A 64 9.59 17.53 -4.82
N ILE A 65 9.72 16.30 -4.32
CA ILE A 65 9.68 15.08 -5.15
C ILE A 65 8.24 14.79 -5.59
N TRP A 66 7.29 15.03 -4.70
CA TRP A 66 5.87 14.81 -4.97
C TRP A 66 5.30 15.81 -5.98
N GLU A 67 5.58 17.10 -5.81
CA GLU A 67 5.09 18.16 -6.70
C GLU A 67 5.73 18.11 -8.10
N ALA A 68 6.92 17.53 -8.24
CA ALA A 68 7.66 17.50 -9.51
C ALA A 68 7.22 16.41 -10.50
N GLY A 69 6.34 15.46 -10.13
CA GLY A 69 6.04 14.34 -11.06
C GLY A 69 4.87 13.42 -10.75
N TYR A 70 4.10 13.64 -9.69
CA TYR A 70 2.97 12.76 -9.31
C TYR A 70 1.64 13.51 -9.16
N ARG A 71 1.47 14.60 -9.92
CA ARG A 71 0.23 15.38 -9.99
C ARG A 71 -0.59 15.04 -11.23
#